data_AF-A0A3S0EZQ3-F1
#
_entry.id   AF-A0A3S0EZQ3-F1
#
_cell.length_a   1.000
_cell.length_b   1.000
_cell.length_c   1.000
_cell.angle_alpha   90.00
_cell.angle_beta   90.00
_cell.angle_gamma   90.00
#
_symmetry.space_group_name_H-M   'P 1'
#
loop_
_entity.id
_entity.type
_entity.pdbx_description
1 polymer ?
#
loop_
_entity_poly.entity_id
_entity_poly.type
_entity_poly.pdbx_seq_one_letter_code
_entity_poly.pdbx_strand_id
1 'polypeptide(L)'
;MPLTSNEVKNAKGCLPSLADPPDDMVQFKNGKFSSKDYPFAEIRATAFGVLNGSQVAVAEVCWNTGGSGNWEVVELFRRKNGHVVGDKVYWPENLPDGGTMVGRIEIKNNKIYLYGEAPMENRKIKKPKIINVSAFTDFRK
;
A
#
# COMPACT_ATOMS: atom_id res chain seq x y z
N MET A 1 19.59 -6.32 -5.12
CA MET A 1 18.89 -6.16 -6.40
C MET A 1 17.69 -5.24 -6.21
N PRO A 2 17.49 -4.23 -7.06
CA PRO A 2 16.29 -3.39 -7.03
C PRO A 2 15.01 -4.23 -7.20
N LEU A 3 13.90 -3.77 -6.61
CA LEU A 3 12.58 -4.34 -6.86
C LEU A 3 12.00 -3.74 -8.15
N THR A 4 11.23 -4.52 -8.89
CA THR A 4 10.56 -4.05 -10.11
C THR A 4 9.05 -3.93 -9.92
N SER A 5 8.42 -3.10 -10.77
CA SER A 5 6.95 -3.00 -10.79
C SER A 5 6.27 -4.31 -11.12
N ASN A 6 6.85 -5.11 -12.03
CA ASN A 6 6.30 -6.41 -12.37
C ASN A 6 6.32 -7.38 -11.17
N GLU A 7 7.40 -7.38 -10.38
CA GLU A 7 7.48 -8.23 -9.19
C GLU A 7 6.47 -7.80 -8.12
N VAL A 8 6.32 -6.50 -7.86
CA VAL A 8 5.34 -6.00 -6.87
C VAL A 8 3.90 -6.29 -7.31
N LYS A 9 3.58 -6.06 -8.58
CA LYS A 9 2.26 -6.35 -9.16
C LYS A 9 1.92 -7.83 -9.18
N ASN A 10 2.91 -8.71 -9.02
CA ASN A 10 2.71 -10.16 -8.93
C ASN A 10 3.21 -10.72 -7.59
N ALA A 11 3.29 -9.89 -6.56
CA ALA A 11 3.68 -10.30 -5.21
C ALA A 11 2.45 -10.80 -4.42
N LYS A 12 2.74 -11.52 -3.33
CA LYS A 12 1.75 -11.63 -2.25
C LYS A 12 1.72 -10.31 -1.48
N GLY A 13 0.53 -9.81 -1.18
CA GLY A 13 0.33 -8.65 -0.31
C GLY A 13 -0.80 -8.89 0.68
N CYS A 14 -0.91 -8.02 1.66
CA CYS A 14 -1.86 -8.11 2.76
C CYS A 14 -3.12 -7.29 2.44
N LEU A 15 -4.29 -7.91 2.57
CA LEU A 15 -5.58 -7.24 2.69
C LEU A 15 -6.00 -7.29 4.17
N PRO A 16 -5.84 -6.19 4.93
CA PRO A 16 -6.21 -6.21 6.33
C PRO A 16 -7.69 -6.52 6.56
N SER A 17 -7.98 -7.32 7.57
CA SER A 17 -9.36 -7.55 8.01
C SER A 17 -9.98 -6.25 8.56
N LEU A 18 -11.29 -6.08 8.47
CA LEU A 18 -11.95 -4.87 8.98
C LEU A 18 -12.48 -5.03 10.41
N ALA A 19 -12.79 -6.26 10.80
CA ALA A 19 -13.37 -6.58 12.10
C ALA A 19 -12.36 -7.34 12.95
N ASP A 20 -12.15 -8.62 12.63
CA ASP A 20 -11.31 -9.52 13.43
C ASP A 20 -10.17 -10.13 12.60
N PRO A 21 -8.94 -10.21 13.14
CA PRO A 21 -7.86 -10.98 12.52
C PRO A 21 -8.26 -12.43 12.17
N PRO A 22 -7.53 -13.11 11.27
CA PRO A 22 -6.27 -12.70 10.65
C PRO A 22 -6.45 -11.70 9.50
N ASP A 23 -5.39 -10.97 9.18
CA ASP A 23 -5.30 -10.28 7.89
C ASP A 23 -5.07 -11.30 6.74
N ASP A 24 -5.62 -11.04 5.56
CA ASP A 24 -5.57 -11.97 4.44
C ASP A 24 -4.36 -11.72 3.53
N MET A 25 -3.51 -12.73 3.36
CA MET A 25 -2.41 -12.69 2.40
C MET A 25 -2.87 -13.18 1.02
N VAL A 26 -2.99 -12.26 0.07
CA VAL A 26 -3.48 -12.55 -1.28
C VAL A 26 -2.36 -12.49 -2.32
N GLN A 27 -2.49 -13.29 -3.37
CA GLN A 27 -1.57 -13.27 -4.51
C GLN A 27 -2.13 -12.33 -5.58
N PHE A 28 -1.51 -11.16 -5.75
CA PHE A 28 -1.85 -10.27 -6.86
C PHE A 28 -1.40 -10.87 -8.19
N LYS A 29 -2.16 -10.57 -9.24
CA LYS A 29 -1.84 -10.83 -10.65
C LYS A 29 -1.96 -9.53 -11.41
N ASN A 30 -0.85 -9.03 -11.94
CA ASN A 30 -0.79 -7.73 -12.61
C ASN A 30 -1.36 -6.56 -11.79
N GLY A 31 -1.16 -6.61 -10.46
CA GLY A 31 -1.58 -5.57 -9.52
C GLY A 31 -3.02 -5.69 -9.08
N LYS A 32 -3.74 -6.76 -9.47
CA LYS A 32 -5.15 -6.97 -9.12
C LYS A 32 -5.37 -8.32 -8.45
N PHE A 33 -6.36 -8.39 -7.60
CA PHE A 33 -6.89 -9.62 -6.99
C PHE A 33 -8.40 -9.51 -6.90
N SER A 34 -9.10 -10.63 -7.03
CA SER A 34 -10.52 -10.71 -6.73
C SER A 34 -10.90 -12.11 -6.23
N SER A 35 -11.89 -12.15 -5.37
CA SER A 35 -12.52 -13.35 -4.85
C SER A 35 -14.00 -13.06 -4.54
N LYS A 36 -14.70 -14.04 -3.97
CA LYS A 36 -16.07 -13.83 -3.47
C LYS A 36 -16.12 -12.80 -2.34
N ASP A 37 -15.12 -12.84 -1.46
CA ASP A 37 -15.06 -11.97 -0.27
C ASP A 37 -14.42 -10.61 -0.58
N TYR A 38 -13.61 -10.55 -1.64
CA TYR A 38 -12.96 -9.35 -2.14
C TYR A 38 -13.32 -9.12 -3.61
N PRO A 39 -14.46 -8.49 -3.93
CA PRO A 39 -14.86 -8.25 -5.32
C PRO A 39 -13.80 -7.49 -6.14
N PHE A 40 -13.01 -6.64 -5.47
CA PHE A 40 -11.76 -6.13 -6.02
C PHE A 40 -10.72 -5.90 -4.92
N ALA A 41 -9.46 -6.05 -5.32
CA ALA A 41 -8.30 -5.44 -4.69
C ALA A 41 -7.31 -5.01 -5.79
N GLU A 42 -6.70 -3.83 -5.65
CA GLU A 42 -5.82 -3.25 -6.66
C GLU A 42 -4.67 -2.44 -6.03
N ILE A 43 -3.48 -2.59 -6.61
CA ILE A 43 -2.34 -1.72 -6.36
C ILE A 43 -2.44 -0.48 -7.25
N ARG A 44 -2.76 0.69 -6.70
CA ARG A 44 -3.02 1.90 -7.53
C ARG A 44 -1.82 2.84 -7.64
N ALA A 45 -0.99 2.92 -6.61
CA ALA A 45 0.24 3.72 -6.62
C ALA A 45 1.44 2.89 -6.14
N THR A 46 2.63 3.15 -6.68
CA THR A 46 3.86 2.45 -6.25
C THR A 46 5.06 3.37 -6.35
N ALA A 47 5.96 3.29 -5.38
CA ALA A 47 7.28 3.89 -5.41
C ALA A 47 8.36 2.85 -5.07
N PHE A 48 9.55 3.04 -5.63
CA PHE A 48 10.72 2.19 -5.41
C PHE A 48 11.84 3.03 -4.83
N GLY A 49 12.65 2.43 -3.96
CA GLY A 49 13.79 3.13 -3.41
C GLY A 49 14.51 2.34 -2.35
N VAL A 50 15.31 3.07 -1.56
CA VAL A 50 16.08 2.51 -0.45
C VAL A 50 15.59 3.13 0.84
N LEU A 51 15.22 2.28 1.80
CA LEU A 51 14.91 2.68 3.16
C LEU A 51 15.77 1.87 4.13
N ASN A 52 16.46 2.55 5.05
CA ASN A 52 17.40 2.00 6.02
C ASN A 52 18.42 1.05 5.36
N GLY A 53 18.99 1.46 4.21
CA GLY A 53 19.97 0.69 3.45
C GLY A 53 19.40 -0.52 2.68
N SER A 54 18.11 -0.80 2.76
CA SER A 54 17.46 -1.92 2.08
C SER A 54 16.62 -1.46 0.89
N GLN A 55 16.66 -2.21 -0.21
CA GLN A 55 15.76 -2.01 -1.36
C GLN A 55 14.33 -2.34 -0.96
N VAL A 56 13.40 -1.44 -1.28
CA VAL A 56 11.99 -1.56 -0.95
C VAL A 56 11.12 -1.11 -2.12
N ALA A 57 9.87 -1.56 -2.12
CA ALA A 57 8.80 -0.87 -2.80
C ALA A 57 7.71 -0.52 -1.79
N VAL A 58 7.05 0.61 -1.98
CA VAL A 58 5.92 1.04 -1.17
C VAL A 58 4.76 1.24 -2.11
N ALA A 59 3.63 0.61 -1.84
CA ALA A 59 2.48 0.65 -2.72
C ALA A 59 1.21 0.98 -1.95
N GLU A 60 0.32 1.73 -2.59
CA GLU A 60 -1.05 1.85 -2.12
C GLU A 60 -1.82 0.63 -2.61
N VAL A 61 -2.56 -0.01 -1.70
CA VAL A 61 -3.41 -1.16 -1.95
C VAL A 61 -4.83 -0.79 -1.54
N CYS A 62 -5.75 -0.82 -2.49
CA CYS A 62 -7.16 -0.56 -2.27
C CYS A 62 -7.97 -1.83 -2.46
N TRP A 63 -8.97 -2.08 -1.61
CA TRP A 63 -9.87 -3.22 -1.75
C TRP A 63 -11.29 -2.91 -1.28
N ASN A 64 -12.21 -3.82 -1.58
CA ASN A 64 -13.59 -3.79 -1.11
C ASN A 64 -14.00 -5.19 -0.64
N THR A 65 -14.88 -5.24 0.35
CA THR A 65 -15.37 -6.48 0.99
C THR A 65 -16.82 -6.83 0.60
N GLY A 66 -17.29 -6.33 -0.55
CA GLY A 66 -18.68 -6.47 -1.02
C GLY A 66 -19.66 -5.45 -0.42
N GLY A 67 -19.22 -4.65 0.55
CA GLY A 67 -19.99 -3.55 1.12
C GLY A 67 -19.90 -2.24 0.31
N SER A 68 -20.40 -1.14 0.89
CA SER A 68 -20.49 0.17 0.23
C SER A 68 -19.19 0.99 0.23
N GLY A 69 -18.14 0.52 0.92
CA GLY A 69 -16.90 1.27 1.14
C GLY A 69 -15.69 0.62 0.49
N ASN A 70 -14.78 1.45 0.00
CA ASN A 70 -13.44 1.02 -0.35
C ASN A 70 -12.50 1.29 0.82
N TRP A 71 -11.58 0.37 1.03
CA TRP A 71 -10.54 0.45 2.04
C TRP A 71 -9.20 0.60 1.36
N GLU A 72 -8.26 1.21 2.05
CA GLU A 72 -6.92 1.40 1.54
C GLU A 72 -5.86 1.35 2.63
N VAL A 73 -4.71 0.82 2.25
CA VAL A 73 -3.48 0.86 3.05
C VAL A 73 -2.31 1.19 2.17
N VAL A 74 -1.23 1.60 2.81
CA VAL A 74 0.09 1.63 2.20
C VAL A 74 0.85 0.40 2.67
N GLU A 75 1.26 -0.46 1.76
CA GLU A 75 2.01 -1.67 2.05
C GLU A 75 3.50 -1.50 1.68
N LEU A 76 4.37 -1.98 2.58
CA LEU A 76 5.80 -2.09 2.34
C LEU A 76 6.10 -3.47 1.75
N PHE A 77 6.68 -3.50 0.56
CA PHE A 77 7.14 -4.71 -0.10
C PHE A 77 8.66 -4.85 0.02
N ARG A 78 9.11 -6.07 0.33
CA ARG A 78 10.53 -6.43 0.40
C ARG A 78 10.80 -7.74 -0.31
N ARG A 79 12.06 -7.94 -0.71
CA ARG A 79 12.53 -9.26 -1.12
C ARG A 79 12.84 -10.11 0.12
N LYS A 80 12.16 -11.23 0.28
CA LYS A 80 12.41 -12.25 1.29
C LYS A 80 12.56 -13.60 0.61
N ASN A 81 13.63 -14.33 0.89
CA ASN A 81 13.90 -15.67 0.32
C ASN A 81 13.78 -15.70 -1.22
N GLY A 82 14.29 -14.67 -1.90
CA GLY A 82 14.24 -14.56 -3.37
C GLY A 82 12.95 -13.95 -3.95
N HIS A 83 11.86 -13.91 -3.20
CA HIS A 83 10.55 -13.42 -3.66
C HIS A 83 10.22 -12.03 -3.12
N VAL A 84 9.55 -11.21 -3.93
CA VAL A 84 8.95 -9.96 -3.44
C VAL A 84 7.62 -10.27 -2.77
N VAL A 85 7.47 -9.80 -1.53
CA VAL A 85 6.27 -10.01 -0.71
C VAL A 85 5.97 -8.77 0.11
N GLY A 86 4.69 -8.60 0.44
CA GLY A 86 4.23 -7.73 1.49
C GLY A 86 4.94 -8.03 2.81
N ASP A 87 5.43 -7.00 3.46
CA ASP A 87 6.18 -7.07 4.72
C ASP A 87 5.38 -6.51 5.89
N LYS A 88 4.84 -5.29 5.71
CA LYS A 88 4.15 -4.52 6.75
C LYS A 88 3.13 -3.57 6.11
N VAL A 89 2.13 -3.14 6.87
CA VAL A 89 1.12 -2.15 6.44
C VAL A 89 1.22 -0.85 7.22
N TYR A 90 0.78 0.23 6.61
CA TYR A 90 0.54 1.53 7.23
C TYR A 90 -0.87 1.99 6.84
N TRP A 91 -1.66 2.40 7.83
CA TRP A 91 -2.97 2.99 7.63
C TRP A 91 -2.82 4.49 7.46
N PRO A 92 -3.10 5.06 6.27
CA PRO A 92 -2.96 6.49 6.02
C PRO A 92 -4.12 7.28 6.64
N GLU A 93 -4.18 7.29 7.97
CA GLU A 93 -5.11 8.16 8.69
C GLU A 93 -4.69 9.63 8.55
N ASN A 94 -5.66 10.50 8.29
CA ASN A 94 -5.50 11.96 8.28
C ASN A 94 -4.42 12.45 7.29
N LEU A 95 -4.63 12.20 6.00
CA LEU A 95 -3.80 12.84 4.97
C LEU A 95 -3.98 14.37 5.02
N PRO A 96 -2.91 15.16 4.81
CA PRO A 96 -2.99 16.62 4.85
C PRO A 96 -4.07 17.18 3.92
N ASP A 97 -4.59 18.35 4.30
CA ASP A 97 -5.54 19.15 3.52
C ASP A 97 -6.79 18.35 3.05
N GLY A 98 -7.22 17.35 3.83
CA GLY A 98 -8.42 16.56 3.54
C GLY A 98 -8.25 15.57 2.39
N GLY A 99 -7.04 15.08 2.13
CA GLY A 99 -6.85 13.93 1.24
C GLY A 99 -7.60 12.71 1.77
N THR A 100 -8.36 12.04 0.91
CA THR A 100 -9.13 10.84 1.27
C THR A 100 -8.51 9.56 0.72
N MET A 101 -7.56 9.68 -0.21
CA MET A 101 -6.80 8.54 -0.72
C MET A 101 -5.34 8.88 -1.01
N VAL A 102 -4.44 7.90 -0.98
CA VAL A 102 -3.05 8.07 -1.46
C VAL A 102 -2.99 7.92 -2.98
N GLY A 103 -2.82 9.03 -3.71
CA GLY A 103 -2.73 9.01 -5.19
C GLY A 103 -1.30 8.92 -5.72
N ARG A 104 -0.29 9.33 -4.92
CA ARG A 104 1.11 9.29 -5.33
C ARG A 104 2.04 9.09 -4.16
N ILE A 105 3.09 8.30 -4.37
CA ILE A 105 4.10 7.95 -3.37
C ILE A 105 5.47 8.36 -3.90
N GLU A 106 6.30 8.93 -3.04
CA GLU A 106 7.74 9.12 -3.32
C GLU A 106 8.57 8.54 -2.17
N ILE A 107 9.75 8.02 -2.49
CA ILE A 107 10.76 7.62 -1.51
C ILE A 107 12.01 8.47 -1.75
N LYS A 108 12.40 9.26 -0.75
CA LYS A 108 13.60 10.10 -0.80
C LYS A 108 14.13 10.37 0.60
N ASN A 109 15.45 10.53 0.73
CA ASN A 109 16.10 10.87 2.00
C ASN A 109 15.68 9.96 3.17
N ASN A 110 15.59 8.65 2.91
CA ASN A 110 15.16 7.64 3.88
C ASN A 110 13.74 7.84 4.45
N LYS A 111 12.87 8.55 3.72
CA LYS A 111 11.50 8.86 4.10
C LYS A 111 10.53 8.54 2.96
N ILE A 112 9.27 8.30 3.34
CA ILE A 112 8.17 8.06 2.42
C ILE A 112 7.26 9.28 2.44
N TYR A 113 6.92 9.78 1.26
CA TYR A 113 6.06 10.94 1.07
C TYR A 113 4.78 10.47 0.38
N LEU A 114 3.66 10.57 1.08
CA LEU A 114 2.35 10.19 0.60
C LEU A 114 1.59 11.45 0.19
N TYR A 115 1.31 11.60 -1.10
CA TYR A 115 0.51 12.68 -1.63
C TYR A 115 -0.93 12.20 -1.76
N GLY A 116 -1.81 12.88 -1.03
CA GLY A 116 -3.22 12.57 -1.04
C GLY A 116 -3.93 13.06 -2.32
N GLU A 117 -5.11 12.52 -2.55
CA GLU A 117 -6.11 13.03 -3.49
C GLU A 117 -7.49 12.99 -2.81
N ALA A 118 -8.40 13.87 -3.24
CA ALA A 118 -9.82 13.86 -2.91
C ALA A 118 -10.60 13.76 -4.23
N PRO A 119 -10.81 12.53 -4.75
CA PRO A 119 -11.35 12.32 -6.10
C PRO A 119 -12.75 12.90 -6.30
N MET A 120 -13.60 12.84 -5.27
CA MET A 120 -14.96 13.40 -5.29
C MET A 120 -14.95 14.92 -5.49
N GLU A 121 -13.86 15.59 -5.13
CA GLU A 121 -13.65 17.03 -5.33
C GLU A 121 -12.71 17.32 -6.51
N ASN A 122 -12.28 16.30 -7.26
CA ASN A 122 -11.26 16.38 -8.31
C ASN A 122 -9.99 17.13 -7.87
N ARG A 123 -9.55 16.90 -6.64
CA ARG A 123 -8.49 17.69 -6.00
C ARG A 123 -7.27 16.84 -5.66
N LYS A 124 -6.08 17.34 -6.00
CA LYS A 124 -4.79 16.75 -5.60
C LYS A 124 -4.20 17.50 -4.41
N ILE A 125 -3.69 16.76 -3.43
CA ILE A 125 -3.08 17.35 -2.24
C ILE A 125 -1.60 17.63 -2.51
N LYS A 126 -1.19 18.88 -2.31
CA LYS A 126 0.19 19.31 -2.54
C LYS A 126 1.12 18.96 -1.38
N LYS A 127 0.63 19.07 -0.14
CA LYS A 127 1.42 18.78 1.07
C LYS A 127 1.40 17.28 1.33
N PRO A 128 2.56 16.58 1.26
CA PRO A 128 2.58 15.15 1.53
C PRO A 128 2.49 14.88 3.03
N LYS A 129 1.88 13.76 3.40
CA LYS A 129 2.18 13.11 4.68
C LYS A 129 3.56 12.49 4.57
N ILE A 130 4.43 12.77 5.54
CA ILE A 130 5.78 12.23 5.58
C ILE A 130 5.84 11.19 6.69
N ILE A 131 6.24 9.96 6.34
CA ILE A 131 6.38 8.86 7.29
C ILE A 131 7.75 8.19 7.16
N ASN A 132 8.15 7.49 8.22
CA ASN A 132 9.32 6.62 8.25
C ASN A 132 8.86 5.15 8.18
N VAL A 133 9.80 4.22 7.92
CA VAL A 133 9.53 2.77 7.97
C VAL A 133 8.92 2.33 9.32
N SER A 134 9.28 3.00 10.42
CA SER A 134 8.78 2.69 11.76
C SER A 134 7.27 2.96 11.94
N ALA A 135 6.63 3.67 11.01
CA ALA A 135 5.18 3.87 11.04
C ALA A 135 4.42 2.61 10.57
N PHE A 136 5.09 1.67 9.91
CA PHE A 136 4.47 0.44 9.43
C PHE A 136 4.38 -0.60 10.55
N THR A 137 3.25 -1.27 10.64
CA THR A 137 2.96 -2.32 11.61
C THR A 137 2.97 -3.69 10.94
N ASP A 138 3.28 -4.73 11.72
CA ASP A 138 3.17 -6.10 11.23
C ASP A 138 1.71 -6.47 10.94
N PHE A 139 1.50 -7.44 10.04
CA PHE A 139 0.19 -7.99 9.76
C PHE A 139 -0.38 -8.68 11.01
N ARG A 140 -1.69 -8.52 11.22
CA ARG A 140 -2.39 -9.16 12.33
C ARG A 140 -2.60 -10.64 12.01
N LYS A 141 -2.30 -11.47 13.00
CA LYS A 141 -2.40 -12.93 12.94
C LYS A 141 -3.62 -13.42 13.70
#